data_AF-A0A2T2ULX3-F1
#
_entry.id   AF-A0A2T2ULX3-F1
#
_cell.length_a   1.000
_cell.length_b   1.000
_cell.length_c   1.000
_cell.angle_alpha   90.00
_cell.angle_beta   90.00
_cell.angle_gamma   90.00
#
_symmetry.space_group_name_H-M   'P 1'
#
loop_
_entity.id
_entity.type
_entity.pdbx_description
1 polymer ?
#
loop_
_entity_poly.entity_id
_entity_poly.type
_entity_poly.pdbx_seq_one_letter_code
_entity_poly.pdbx_strand_id
1 'polypeptide(L)'
;RDLAESERVVLAPHLGSATVEARGVLREELGEDYLVALNLVSAAPDWLRAINAKPGNLGLDLRGGVHFLLEVDMQSAIRGALEQKVGDMRRFMREQDIRYRGTTLEGDAIELRFADEQQRSQALDGLRRQHDALAFRQVAIGEQPALVARMSEQARRQEREQALEQNITTLRNRVNELGIAEPIVQQQGEQRIVVQLPGVQDTTRAKEILGATATLEFRLVHGTRSAWRQAAQSGDVPFEARLYERRNGQPILLARDVIVTGDQIEGASSTFDNQSGQPVVAVNLNNAGADRMQDVTADHVGDRMAVVFIENNVETKTVDGERVKERSRTEEVINVATIRDVLSNRFQIEGLGSEEARDLALLLRAGSLSAPIEIIEERTIGPSLGQDNIDKGLMSVLVGLALVALFIPLYYRAFGLIADVALGVNLVLVMGVLSVLQATLTLPGIAGIVLTVGMAVDANV
;
A
#
# COMPACT_ATOMS: atom_id res chain seq x y z
N ARG A 1 -31.40 -6.30 -16.84
CA ARG A 1 -31.35 -5.68 -18.19
C ARG A 1 -30.84 -4.24 -18.13
N ASP A 2 -31.00 -3.53 -17.00
CA ASP A 2 -30.46 -2.17 -16.79
C ASP A 2 -29.07 -2.09 -16.12
N LEU A 3 -28.26 -3.16 -16.16
CA LEU A 3 -26.90 -3.18 -15.60
C LEU A 3 -25.81 -3.41 -16.66
N ALA A 4 -26.19 -3.52 -17.94
CA ALA A 4 -25.29 -3.86 -19.04
C ALA A 4 -24.53 -2.65 -19.63
N GLU A 5 -24.70 -1.46 -19.07
CA GLU A 5 -23.95 -0.25 -19.49
C GLU A 5 -22.66 -0.02 -18.69
N SER A 6 -22.32 -0.91 -17.76
CA SER A 6 -21.04 -0.93 -17.06
C SER A 6 -20.41 -2.31 -17.21
N GLU A 7 -19.09 -2.42 -17.31
CA GLU A 7 -18.29 -3.66 -17.35
C GLU A 7 -18.37 -4.46 -16.01
N ARG A 8 -19.55 -4.50 -15.39
CA ARG A 8 -19.82 -5.03 -14.06
C ARG A 8 -21.07 -5.90 -14.07
N VAL A 9 -20.90 -7.15 -13.66
CA VAL A 9 -21.99 -8.11 -13.44
C VAL A 9 -22.14 -8.30 -11.94
N VAL A 10 -23.31 -7.93 -11.41
CA VAL A 10 -23.62 -8.03 -9.97
C VAL A 10 -24.58 -9.18 -9.74
N LEU A 11 -24.16 -10.16 -8.93
CA LEU A 11 -25.00 -11.30 -8.55
C LEU A 11 -25.81 -10.99 -7.27
N ALA A 12 -27.12 -11.25 -7.32
CA ALA A 12 -28.02 -11.04 -6.20
C ALA A 12 -27.95 -12.19 -5.17
N PRO A 13 -28.07 -11.91 -3.85
CA PRO A 13 -27.67 -12.82 -2.78
C PRO A 13 -28.66 -13.93 -2.43
N HIS A 14 -29.80 -14.05 -3.12
CA HIS A 14 -30.89 -14.96 -2.73
C HIS A 14 -30.57 -16.46 -2.88
N LEU A 15 -29.34 -16.80 -3.30
CA LEU A 15 -28.97 -18.13 -3.79
C LEU A 15 -27.90 -18.85 -2.95
N GLY A 16 -27.41 -18.27 -1.84
CA GLY A 16 -26.50 -18.97 -0.92
C GLY A 16 -25.27 -19.58 -1.64
N SER A 17 -25.07 -20.90 -1.51
CA SER A 17 -23.99 -21.63 -2.17
C SER A 17 -24.04 -21.56 -3.70
N ALA A 18 -25.24 -21.46 -4.29
CA ALA A 18 -25.42 -21.36 -5.73
C ALA A 18 -24.94 -20.00 -6.30
N THR A 19 -24.82 -18.96 -5.47
CA THR A 19 -24.25 -17.67 -5.90
C THR A 19 -22.74 -17.76 -6.13
N VAL A 20 -22.03 -18.59 -5.35
CA VAL A 20 -20.58 -18.80 -5.50
C VAL A 20 -20.28 -19.66 -6.73
N GLU A 21 -21.07 -20.70 -6.97
CA GLU A 21 -21.00 -21.52 -8.20
C GLU A 21 -21.30 -20.70 -9.45
N ALA A 22 -22.37 -19.89 -9.41
CA ALA A 22 -22.72 -19.00 -10.52
C ALA A 22 -21.63 -17.98 -10.81
N ARG A 23 -20.93 -17.46 -9.79
CA ARG A 23 -19.77 -16.57 -9.98
C ARG A 23 -18.63 -17.29 -10.72
N GLY A 24 -18.35 -18.54 -10.38
CA GLY A 24 -17.32 -19.34 -11.03
C GLY A 24 -17.59 -19.50 -12.52
N VAL A 25 -18.80 -19.93 -12.87
CA VAL A 25 -19.23 -20.11 -14.27
C VAL A 25 -19.23 -18.79 -15.05
N LEU A 26 -19.74 -17.70 -14.44
CA LEU A 26 -19.78 -16.40 -15.11
C LEU A 26 -18.39 -15.80 -15.34
N ARG A 27 -17.43 -16.03 -14.43
CA ARG A 27 -16.05 -15.59 -14.63
C ARG A 27 -15.37 -16.36 -15.75
N GLU A 28 -15.68 -17.64 -15.89
CA GLU A 28 -15.12 -18.50 -16.95
C GLU A 28 -15.68 -18.12 -18.33
N GLU A 29 -16.96 -17.73 -18.43
CA GLU A 29 -17.56 -17.31 -19.71
C GLU A 29 -17.30 -15.85 -20.11
N LEU A 30 -17.23 -14.92 -19.14
CA LEU A 30 -17.09 -13.49 -19.44
C LEU A 30 -15.63 -13.02 -19.58
N GLY A 31 -14.65 -13.84 -19.19
CA GLY A 31 -13.23 -13.47 -19.24
C GLY A 31 -12.81 -12.45 -18.17
N GLU A 32 -11.57 -11.94 -18.27
CA GLU A 32 -11.00 -11.01 -17.27
C GLU A 32 -11.44 -9.55 -17.45
N ASP A 33 -12.07 -9.20 -18.57
CA ASP A 33 -12.52 -7.85 -18.88
C ASP A 33 -13.79 -7.42 -18.09
N TYR A 34 -14.46 -8.37 -17.43
CA TYR A 34 -15.72 -8.13 -16.71
C TYR A 34 -15.59 -8.41 -15.20
N LEU A 35 -15.95 -7.41 -14.40
CA LEU A 35 -15.99 -7.51 -12.94
C LEU A 35 -17.25 -8.25 -12.48
N VAL A 36 -17.11 -9.51 -12.06
CA VAL A 36 -18.19 -10.30 -11.44
C VAL A 36 -18.09 -10.22 -9.92
N ALA A 37 -18.82 -9.28 -9.30
CA ALA A 37 -18.82 -9.07 -7.86
C ALA A 37 -20.06 -9.68 -7.18
N LEU A 38 -19.85 -10.32 -6.03
CA LEU A 38 -20.93 -10.76 -5.14
C LEU A 38 -21.39 -9.55 -4.32
N ASN A 39 -22.67 -9.16 -4.44
CA ASN A 39 -23.20 -8.09 -3.61
C ASN A 39 -24.01 -8.71 -2.46
N LEU A 40 -23.42 -8.71 -1.27
CA LEU A 40 -24.11 -9.06 -0.03
C LEU A 40 -24.98 -7.87 0.39
N VAL A 41 -26.19 -7.80 -0.16
CA VAL A 41 -27.25 -6.96 0.41
C VAL A 41 -27.51 -7.44 1.83
N SER A 42 -27.58 -6.51 2.77
CA SER A 42 -27.88 -6.79 4.18
C SER A 42 -29.07 -7.74 4.34
N ALA A 43 -28.85 -8.88 4.98
CA ALA A 43 -29.91 -9.82 5.38
C ALA A 43 -30.76 -9.31 6.55
N ALA A 44 -30.58 -8.04 6.97
CA ALA A 44 -31.36 -7.45 8.04
C ALA A 44 -32.85 -7.45 7.67
N PRO A 45 -33.74 -7.94 8.56
CA PRO A 45 -35.19 -7.85 8.37
C PRO A 45 -35.63 -6.39 8.13
N ASP A 46 -36.69 -6.19 7.37
CA ASP A 46 -37.16 -4.84 7.00
C ASP A 46 -37.54 -4.00 8.22
N TRP A 47 -38.06 -4.62 9.28
CA TRP A 47 -38.38 -3.95 10.54
C TRP A 47 -37.14 -3.36 11.24
N LEU A 48 -35.98 -3.98 11.06
CA LEU A 48 -34.71 -3.59 11.67
C LEU A 48 -34.06 -2.44 10.89
N ARG A 49 -34.23 -2.43 9.56
CA ARG A 49 -33.83 -1.30 8.70
C ARG A 49 -34.70 -0.07 8.90
N ALA A 50 -36.00 -0.26 9.18
CA ALA A 50 -36.96 0.83 9.39
C ALA A 50 -36.61 1.71 10.61
N ILE A 51 -35.95 1.16 11.62
CA ILE A 51 -35.45 1.91 12.80
C ILE A 51 -34.01 2.43 12.63
N ASN A 52 -33.49 2.40 11.41
CA ASN A 52 -32.12 2.82 11.06
C ASN A 52 -31.02 2.04 11.81
N ALA A 53 -31.34 0.85 12.33
CA ALA A 53 -30.37 -0.02 12.98
C ALA A 53 -29.50 -0.71 11.93
N LYS A 54 -28.18 -0.63 12.11
CA LYS A 54 -27.21 -1.22 11.20
C LYS A 54 -26.94 -2.67 11.63
N PRO A 55 -26.81 -3.61 10.68
CA PRO A 55 -26.37 -4.98 11.01
C PRO A 55 -25.00 -4.94 11.72
N GLY A 56 -24.79 -5.85 12.67
CA GLY A 56 -23.53 -5.94 13.41
C GLY A 56 -22.34 -6.24 12.49
N ASN A 57 -21.16 -5.73 12.84
CA ASN A 57 -19.94 -6.12 12.14
C ASN A 57 -19.59 -7.56 12.49
N LEU A 58 -19.22 -8.38 11.52
CA LEU A 58 -18.77 -9.75 11.72
C LEU A 58 -17.25 -9.78 11.50
N GLY A 59 -16.52 -10.57 12.30
CA GLY A 59 -15.06 -10.71 12.17
C GLY A 59 -14.62 -11.59 10.98
N LEU A 60 -13.30 -11.66 10.76
CA LEU A 60 -12.67 -12.48 9.70
C LEU A 60 -13.18 -13.92 9.68
N ASP A 61 -13.26 -14.54 10.85
CA ASP A 61 -13.71 -15.93 11.02
C ASP A 61 -15.13 -16.17 10.54
N LEU A 62 -15.93 -15.10 10.39
CA LEU A 62 -17.36 -15.15 10.08
C LEU A 62 -17.72 -14.51 8.72
N ARG A 63 -16.93 -13.52 8.24
CA ARG A 63 -17.13 -12.86 6.94
C ARG A 63 -16.37 -13.51 5.78
N GLY A 64 -15.42 -14.40 6.08
CA GLY A 64 -14.42 -14.81 5.11
C GLY A 64 -13.49 -13.65 4.74
N GLY A 65 -12.70 -13.81 3.68
CA GLY A 65 -11.77 -12.79 3.24
C GLY A 65 -10.72 -13.34 2.28
N VAL A 66 -9.58 -12.64 2.19
CA VAL A 66 -8.45 -13.06 1.36
C VAL A 66 -7.18 -13.13 2.18
N HIS A 67 -6.37 -14.14 1.88
CA HIS A 67 -5.04 -14.36 2.42
C HIS A 67 -4.04 -14.27 1.27
N PHE A 68 -3.08 -13.36 1.41
CA PHE A 68 -1.95 -13.22 0.51
C PHE A 68 -0.65 -13.52 1.24
N LEU A 69 0.21 -14.30 0.61
CA LEU A 69 1.62 -14.40 0.96
C LEU A 69 2.43 -13.64 -0.09
N LEU A 70 3.09 -12.59 0.35
CA LEU A 70 3.89 -11.69 -0.47
C LEU A 70 5.37 -11.97 -0.24
N GLU A 71 6.18 -11.91 -1.29
CA GLU A 71 7.64 -12.03 -1.22
C GLU A 71 8.29 -10.72 -1.67
N VAL A 72 9.19 -10.17 -0.86
CA VAL A 72 9.89 -8.92 -1.12
C VAL A 72 11.17 -9.19 -1.92
N ASP A 73 11.40 -8.45 -3.01
CA ASP A 73 12.63 -8.52 -3.79
C ASP A 73 13.79 -7.82 -3.06
N MET A 74 14.46 -8.59 -2.19
CA MET A 74 15.59 -8.12 -1.39
C MET A 74 16.79 -7.67 -2.21
N GLN A 75 16.96 -8.18 -3.43
CA GLN A 75 18.06 -7.74 -4.30
C GLN A 75 17.78 -6.33 -4.82
N SER A 76 16.53 -6.07 -5.20
CA SER A 76 16.09 -4.74 -5.62
C SER A 76 16.17 -3.73 -4.47
N ALA A 77 15.84 -4.12 -3.23
CA ALA A 77 16.05 -3.27 -2.04
C ALA A 77 17.52 -2.84 -1.90
N ILE A 78 18.44 -3.81 -1.90
CA ILE A 78 19.88 -3.56 -1.75
C ILE A 78 20.40 -2.69 -2.91
N ARG A 79 19.94 -2.95 -4.14
CA ARG A 79 20.31 -2.15 -5.30
C ARG A 79 19.85 -0.70 -5.16
N GLY A 80 18.60 -0.46 -4.77
CA GLY A 80 18.07 0.89 -4.52
C GLY A 80 18.86 1.64 -3.45
N ALA A 81 19.20 0.97 -2.34
CA ALA A 81 20.04 1.54 -1.29
C ALA A 81 21.46 1.89 -1.78
N LEU A 82 22.04 1.08 -2.67
CA LEU A 82 23.33 1.38 -3.30
C LEU A 82 23.24 2.55 -4.28
N GLU A 83 22.16 2.65 -5.06
CA GLU A 83 21.90 3.78 -5.97
C GLU A 83 21.79 5.11 -5.20
N GLN A 84 21.09 5.11 -4.08
CA GLN A 84 21.05 6.28 -3.19
C GLN A 84 22.45 6.66 -2.70
N LYS A 85 23.24 5.67 -2.23
CA LYS A 85 24.63 5.91 -1.80
C LYS A 85 25.50 6.44 -2.94
N VAL A 86 25.30 5.99 -4.19
CA VAL A 86 25.99 6.57 -5.36
C VAL A 86 25.67 8.05 -5.52
N GLY A 87 24.40 8.45 -5.35
CA GLY A 87 23.99 9.86 -5.35
C GLY A 87 24.69 10.68 -4.26
N ASP A 88 24.69 10.17 -3.04
CA ASP A 88 25.35 10.81 -1.88
C ASP A 88 26.87 10.94 -2.11
N MET A 89 27.52 9.90 -2.65
CA MET A 89 28.94 9.93 -3.00
C MET A 89 29.26 10.96 -4.06
N ARG A 90 28.45 11.05 -5.13
CA ARG A 90 28.65 12.06 -6.19
C ARG A 90 28.53 13.47 -5.64
N ARG A 91 27.56 13.69 -4.75
CA ARG A 91 27.38 14.97 -4.06
C ARG A 91 28.61 15.31 -3.22
N PHE A 92 29.06 14.38 -2.38
CA PHE A 92 30.27 14.54 -1.57
C PHE A 92 31.51 14.87 -2.43
N MET A 93 31.69 14.18 -3.56
CA MET A 93 32.82 14.46 -4.47
C MET A 93 32.75 15.88 -5.04
N ARG A 94 31.55 16.40 -5.37
CA ARG A 94 31.37 17.77 -5.84
C ARG A 94 31.66 18.79 -4.75
N GLU A 95 31.14 18.58 -3.54
CA GLU A 95 31.33 19.48 -2.40
C GLU A 95 32.79 19.59 -1.97
N GLN A 96 33.57 18.51 -2.11
CA GLN A 96 34.98 18.46 -1.75
C GLN A 96 35.93 18.77 -2.92
N ASP A 97 35.40 19.16 -4.08
CA ASP A 97 36.16 19.41 -5.33
C ASP A 97 37.07 18.23 -5.74
N ILE A 98 36.59 17.00 -5.53
CA ILE A 98 37.32 15.77 -5.87
C ILE A 98 36.95 15.35 -7.28
N ARG A 99 37.96 15.30 -8.17
CA ARG A 99 37.75 14.97 -9.58
C ARG A 99 37.64 13.47 -9.80
N TYR A 100 36.49 13.03 -10.31
CA TYR A 100 36.22 11.64 -10.69
C TYR A 100 35.80 11.55 -12.16
N ARG A 101 36.09 10.42 -12.81
CA ARG A 101 35.76 10.15 -14.22
C ARG A 101 34.37 9.55 -14.41
N GLY A 102 33.88 8.83 -13.40
CA GLY A 102 32.57 8.22 -13.45
C GLY A 102 32.26 7.38 -12.22
N THR A 103 30.96 7.12 -12.02
CA THR A 103 30.46 6.21 -10.99
C THR A 103 29.46 5.26 -11.64
N THR A 104 29.70 3.96 -11.50
CA THR A 104 28.85 2.91 -12.05
C THR A 104 28.45 1.95 -10.93
N LEU A 105 27.22 1.47 -10.96
CA LEU A 105 26.77 0.36 -10.12
C LEU A 105 26.81 -0.92 -10.96
N GLU A 106 27.74 -1.82 -10.66
CA GLU A 106 27.84 -3.13 -11.32
C GLU A 106 27.44 -4.23 -10.33
N GLY A 107 26.25 -4.81 -10.54
CA GLY A 107 25.66 -5.78 -9.62
C GLY A 107 25.45 -5.17 -8.23
N ASP A 108 26.23 -5.64 -7.26
CA ASP A 108 26.18 -5.20 -5.86
C ASP A 108 27.42 -4.37 -5.44
N ALA A 109 28.16 -3.84 -6.42
CA ALA A 109 29.39 -3.10 -6.20
C ALA A 109 29.32 -1.71 -6.85
N ILE A 110 29.70 -0.69 -6.09
CA ILE A 110 29.85 0.66 -6.61
C ILE A 110 31.28 0.83 -7.09
N GLU A 111 31.46 1.14 -8.36
CA GLU A 111 32.73 1.47 -8.96
C GLU A 111 32.87 2.99 -9.12
N LEU A 112 33.93 3.55 -8.53
CA LEU A 112 34.31 4.95 -8.68
C LEU A 112 35.66 5.01 -9.40
N ARG A 113 35.71 5.70 -10.55
CA ARG A 113 36.92 5.84 -11.35
C ARG A 113 37.50 7.24 -11.18
N PHE A 114 38.80 7.35 -10.98
CA PHE A 114 39.48 8.61 -10.67
C PHE A 114 40.47 9.01 -11.76
N ALA A 115 40.82 10.30 -11.78
CA ALA A 115 41.82 10.81 -12.71
C ALA A 115 43.25 10.36 -12.36
N ASP A 116 43.57 10.33 -11.06
CA ASP A 116 44.87 9.98 -10.52
C ASP A 116 44.75 9.36 -9.11
N GLU A 117 45.88 8.87 -8.58
CA GLU A 117 45.98 8.16 -7.31
C GLU A 117 45.77 9.07 -6.08
N GLN A 118 46.09 10.36 -6.21
CA GLN A 118 45.91 11.34 -5.15
C GLN A 118 44.42 11.62 -4.92
N GLN A 119 43.68 11.86 -6.00
CA GLN A 119 42.22 12.04 -5.97
C GLN A 119 41.52 10.81 -5.40
N ARG A 120 41.97 9.61 -5.80
CA ARG A 120 41.45 8.34 -5.25
C ARG A 120 41.65 8.25 -3.73
N SER A 121 42.86 8.58 -3.25
CA SER A 121 43.20 8.49 -1.83
C SER A 121 42.40 9.49 -1.00
N GLN A 122 42.28 10.74 -1.47
CA GLN A 122 41.47 11.77 -0.83
C GLN A 122 39.99 11.36 -0.76
N ALA A 123 39.45 10.82 -1.86
CA ALA A 123 38.09 10.28 -1.90
C ALA A 123 37.89 9.17 -0.87
N LEU A 124 38.83 8.21 -0.81
CA LEU A 124 38.74 7.07 0.11
C LEU A 124 38.68 7.50 1.58
N ASP A 125 39.51 8.47 1.96
CA ASP A 125 39.58 8.96 3.34
C ASP A 125 38.31 9.70 3.77
N GLY A 126 37.66 10.42 2.84
CA GLY A 126 36.37 11.05 3.06
C GLY A 126 35.22 10.05 3.12
N LEU A 127 35.12 9.20 2.10
CA LEU A 127 34.03 8.24 1.96
C LEU A 127 33.99 7.20 3.08
N ARG A 128 35.15 6.73 3.57
CA ARG A 128 35.21 5.79 4.70
C ARG A 128 34.66 6.39 6.00
N ARG A 129 34.76 7.71 6.18
CA ARG A 129 34.23 8.40 7.37
C ARG A 129 32.72 8.58 7.30
N GLN A 130 32.17 8.79 6.11
CA GLN A 130 30.75 9.05 5.90
C GLN A 130 29.92 7.78 5.65
N HIS A 131 30.55 6.70 5.17
CA HIS A 131 29.86 5.46 4.79
C HIS A 131 30.50 4.22 5.44
N ASP A 132 30.32 4.10 6.76
CA ASP A 132 30.75 2.94 7.57
C ASP A 132 30.13 1.61 7.12
N ALA A 133 28.91 1.65 6.55
CA ALA A 133 28.21 0.51 5.99
C ALA A 133 28.89 -0.11 4.74
N LEU A 134 29.86 0.57 4.14
CA LEU A 134 30.53 0.16 2.90
C LEU A 134 32.00 -0.23 3.14
N ALA A 135 32.38 -1.39 2.63
CA ALA A 135 33.76 -1.84 2.54
C ALA A 135 34.37 -1.35 1.22
N PHE A 136 35.35 -0.44 1.32
CA PHE A 136 36.07 0.12 0.16
C PHE A 136 37.37 -0.63 -0.09
N ARG A 137 37.57 -1.06 -1.34
CA ARG A 137 38.83 -1.61 -1.85
C ARG A 137 39.39 -0.72 -2.95
N GLN A 138 40.70 -0.50 -2.88
CA GLN A 138 41.47 0.16 -3.92
C GLN A 138 41.79 -0.87 -5.02
N VAL A 139 41.42 -0.55 -6.25
CA VAL A 139 41.69 -1.38 -7.44
C VAL A 139 42.16 -0.51 -8.60
N ALA A 140 42.63 -1.14 -9.67
CA ALA A 140 42.85 -0.50 -10.97
C ALA A 140 41.92 -1.15 -11.99
N ILE A 141 41.15 -0.34 -12.71
CA ILE A 141 40.27 -0.82 -13.80
C ILE A 141 40.87 -0.32 -15.11
N GLY A 142 41.54 -1.22 -15.82
CA GLY A 142 42.47 -0.83 -16.89
C GLY A 142 43.68 -0.08 -16.31
N GLU A 143 44.00 1.08 -16.87
CA GLU A 143 45.07 1.97 -16.37
C GLU A 143 44.56 3.03 -15.37
N GLN A 144 43.27 3.02 -15.02
CA GLN A 144 42.67 4.05 -14.17
C GLN A 144 42.62 3.61 -12.70
N PRO A 145 43.05 4.47 -11.75
CA PRO A 145 42.86 4.21 -10.33
C PRO A 145 41.37 4.26 -10.00
N ALA A 146 40.88 3.23 -9.31
CA ALA A 146 39.47 3.07 -8.96
C ALA A 146 39.26 2.62 -7.52
N LEU A 147 38.08 2.93 -6.98
CA LEU A 147 37.56 2.39 -5.74
C LEU A 147 36.36 1.50 -6.04
N VAL A 148 36.35 0.31 -5.44
CA VAL A 148 35.20 -0.58 -5.43
C VAL A 148 34.65 -0.60 -4.02
N ALA A 149 33.42 -0.13 -3.84
CA ALA A 149 32.70 -0.18 -2.58
C ALA A 149 31.66 -1.30 -2.62
N ARG A 150 31.60 -2.12 -1.57
CA ARG A 150 30.56 -3.14 -1.39
C ARG A 150 29.96 -3.02 -0.01
N MET A 151 28.65 -3.23 0.09
CA MET A 151 27.97 -3.24 1.37
C MET A 151 28.48 -4.40 2.24
N SER A 152 28.78 -4.12 3.51
CA SER A 152 29.17 -5.16 4.47
C SER A 152 28.03 -6.15 4.70
N GLU A 153 28.32 -7.38 5.14
CA GLU A 153 27.24 -8.36 5.38
C GLU A 153 26.29 -7.92 6.50
N GLN A 154 26.81 -7.22 7.51
CA GLN A 154 25.98 -6.64 8.57
C GLN A 154 25.04 -5.56 8.01
N ALA A 155 25.57 -4.62 7.21
CA ALA A 155 24.75 -3.58 6.60
C ALA A 155 23.71 -4.17 5.63
N ARG A 156 24.05 -5.25 4.90
CA ARG A 156 23.10 -5.96 4.04
C ARG A 156 21.95 -6.59 4.81
N ARG A 157 22.21 -7.16 5.98
CA ARG A 157 21.14 -7.72 6.84
C ARG A 157 20.25 -6.62 7.38
N GLN A 158 20.83 -5.54 7.87
CA GLN A 158 20.08 -4.37 8.35
C GLN A 158 19.21 -3.77 7.23
N GLU A 159 19.75 -3.64 6.02
CA GLU A 159 18.99 -3.15 4.87
C GLU A 159 17.80 -4.06 4.52
N ARG A 160 17.98 -5.40 4.57
CA ARG A 160 16.88 -6.34 4.34
C ARG A 160 15.79 -6.24 5.41
N GLU A 161 16.18 -6.15 6.68
CA GLU A 161 15.26 -5.99 7.81
C GLU A 161 14.48 -4.67 7.68
N GLN A 162 15.17 -3.57 7.39
CA GLN A 162 14.57 -2.26 7.21
C GLN A 162 13.63 -2.23 6.00
N ALA A 163 14.03 -2.80 4.87
CA ALA A 163 13.18 -2.88 3.68
C ALA A 163 11.91 -3.69 3.94
N LEU A 164 12.00 -4.77 4.73
CA LEU A 164 10.85 -5.58 5.12
C LEU A 164 9.90 -4.83 6.04
N GLU A 165 10.42 -4.17 7.07
CA GLU A 165 9.64 -3.38 8.02
C GLU A 165 8.94 -2.20 7.33
N GLN A 166 9.65 -1.52 6.44
CA GLN A 166 9.08 -0.43 5.64
C GLN A 166 7.98 -0.96 4.72
N ASN A 167 8.19 -2.08 4.01
CA ASN A 167 7.15 -2.68 3.17
C ASN A 167 5.93 -3.11 3.99
N ILE A 168 6.11 -3.66 5.21
CA ILE A 168 5.01 -4.00 6.13
C ILE A 168 4.21 -2.75 6.50
N THR A 169 4.90 -1.65 6.81
CA THR A 169 4.26 -0.37 7.16
C THR A 169 3.48 0.20 5.98
N THR A 170 4.09 0.24 4.80
CA THR A 170 3.47 0.67 3.54
C THR A 170 2.23 -0.19 3.21
N LEU A 171 2.33 -1.52 3.33
CA LEU A 171 1.18 -2.41 3.11
C LEU A 171 0.07 -2.18 4.13
N ARG A 172 0.40 -1.98 5.41
CA ARG A 172 -0.59 -1.66 6.44
C ARG A 172 -1.34 -0.38 6.11
N ASN A 173 -0.64 0.66 5.67
CA ASN A 173 -1.26 1.92 5.24
C ASN A 173 -2.16 1.73 4.02
N ARG A 174 -1.69 1.02 2.99
CA ARG A 174 -2.48 0.69 1.78
C ARG A 174 -3.76 -0.06 2.10
N VAL A 175 -3.68 -1.00 3.04
CA VAL A 175 -4.86 -1.77 3.46
C VAL A 175 -5.84 -0.92 4.27
N ASN A 176 -5.35 0.00 5.10
CA ASN A 176 -6.22 0.94 5.80
C ASN A 176 -6.98 1.86 4.82
N GLU A 177 -6.34 2.27 3.73
CA GLU A 177 -6.97 3.09 2.68
C GLU A 177 -8.06 2.32 1.89
N LEU A 178 -8.03 0.98 1.89
CA LEU A 178 -9.13 0.15 1.36
C LEU A 178 -10.40 0.22 2.24
N GLY A 179 -10.34 0.86 3.41
CA GLY A 179 -11.45 0.94 4.36
C GLY A 179 -11.73 -0.39 5.08
N ILE A 180 -10.75 -1.30 5.10
CA ILE A 180 -10.87 -2.61 5.74
C ILE A 180 -10.62 -2.45 7.23
N ALA A 181 -11.59 -2.87 8.04
CA ALA A 181 -11.42 -2.92 9.49
C ALA A 181 -10.53 -4.12 9.86
N GLU A 182 -9.47 -3.87 10.62
CA GLU A 182 -8.60 -4.88 11.26
C GLU A 182 -7.81 -5.81 10.31
N PRO A 183 -7.01 -5.27 9.38
CA PRO A 183 -6.15 -6.10 8.56
C PRO A 183 -4.97 -6.68 9.36
N ILE A 184 -4.59 -7.91 9.03
CA ILE A 184 -3.40 -8.54 9.59
C ILE A 184 -2.29 -8.44 8.56
N VAL A 185 -1.28 -7.61 8.83
CA VAL A 185 -0.06 -7.48 8.03
C VAL A 185 1.12 -7.82 8.93
N GLN A 186 1.76 -8.95 8.67
CA GLN A 186 2.82 -9.53 9.51
C GLN A 186 3.95 -10.12 8.68
N GLN A 187 5.16 -10.10 9.25
CA GLN A 187 6.32 -10.77 8.68
C GLN A 187 6.17 -12.30 8.76
N GLN A 188 6.55 -13.00 7.69
CA GLN A 188 6.69 -14.45 7.65
C GLN A 188 8.09 -14.83 7.14
N GLY A 189 8.99 -15.23 8.04
CA GLY A 189 10.38 -15.52 7.67
C GLY A 189 11.20 -14.27 7.31
N GLU A 190 12.30 -14.44 6.55
CA GLU A 190 13.25 -13.35 6.29
C GLU A 190 12.84 -12.39 5.17
N GLN A 191 11.95 -12.81 4.26
CA GLN A 191 11.62 -12.01 3.06
C GLN A 191 10.15 -12.02 2.65
N ARG A 192 9.26 -12.56 3.49
CA ARG A 192 7.84 -12.65 3.14
C ARG A 192 6.96 -11.90 4.12
N ILE A 193 5.82 -11.47 3.63
CA ILE A 193 4.80 -10.73 4.37
C ILE A 193 3.47 -11.44 4.15
N VAL A 194 2.79 -11.79 5.25
CA VAL A 194 1.40 -12.28 5.22
C VAL A 194 0.47 -11.10 5.35
N VAL A 195 -0.50 -11.03 4.43
CA VAL A 195 -1.59 -10.05 4.46
C VAL A 195 -2.91 -10.81 4.50
N GLN A 196 -3.73 -10.53 5.51
CA GLN A 196 -5.09 -11.07 5.62
C GLN A 196 -6.08 -9.92 5.67
N LEU A 197 -7.04 -9.95 4.74
CA LEU A 197 -8.04 -8.92 4.58
C LEU A 197 -9.44 -9.47 4.86
N PRO A 198 -10.00 -9.20 6.04
CA PRO A 198 -11.36 -9.61 6.39
C PRO A 198 -12.42 -8.93 5.53
N GLY A 199 -13.42 -9.70 5.08
CA GLY A 199 -14.58 -9.16 4.37
C GLY A 199 -14.30 -8.61 2.97
N VAL A 200 -13.06 -8.68 2.49
CA VAL A 200 -12.71 -8.38 1.10
C VAL A 200 -13.17 -9.52 0.22
N GLN A 201 -14.06 -9.20 -0.73
CA GLN A 201 -14.64 -10.16 -1.67
C GLN A 201 -14.06 -10.00 -3.08
N ASP A 202 -13.56 -8.80 -3.39
CA ASP A 202 -12.88 -8.48 -4.63
C ASP A 202 -11.37 -8.66 -4.45
N THR A 203 -10.87 -9.84 -4.81
CA THR A 203 -9.44 -10.17 -4.70
C THR A 203 -8.62 -9.37 -5.72
N THR A 204 -9.21 -9.04 -6.88
CA THR A 204 -8.56 -8.27 -7.94
C THR A 204 -8.28 -6.85 -7.48
N ARG A 205 -9.28 -6.16 -6.91
CA ARG A 205 -9.07 -4.80 -6.40
C ARG A 205 -8.06 -4.73 -5.25
N ALA A 206 -8.07 -5.74 -4.38
CA ALA A 206 -7.06 -5.87 -3.33
C ALA A 206 -5.65 -6.09 -3.94
N LYS A 207 -5.55 -6.95 -4.96
CA LYS A 207 -4.29 -7.21 -5.67
C LYS A 207 -3.74 -5.97 -6.37
N GLU A 208 -4.56 -5.15 -7.00
CA GLU A 208 -4.11 -3.88 -7.60
C GLU A 208 -3.46 -2.97 -6.56
N ILE A 209 -4.10 -2.81 -5.40
CA ILE A 209 -3.64 -1.87 -4.37
C ILE A 209 -2.43 -2.41 -3.59
N LEU A 210 -2.37 -3.73 -3.40
CA LEU A 210 -1.25 -4.39 -2.73
C LEU A 210 -0.05 -4.63 -3.66
N GLY A 211 -0.29 -5.02 -4.91
CA GLY A 211 0.74 -5.47 -5.84
C GLY A 211 1.38 -4.35 -6.67
N ALA A 212 0.68 -3.23 -6.92
CA ALA A 212 1.25 -2.13 -7.69
C ALA A 212 2.35 -1.43 -6.89
N THR A 213 3.61 -1.54 -7.33
CA THR A 213 4.73 -0.83 -6.69
C THR A 213 4.84 0.58 -7.27
N ALA A 214 3.91 1.43 -6.87
CA ALA A 214 3.97 2.87 -7.12
C ALA A 214 5.10 3.50 -6.32
N THR A 215 6.10 4.06 -7.01
CA THR A 215 7.10 4.96 -6.46
C THR A 215 6.91 6.34 -7.07
N LEU A 216 7.11 7.38 -6.27
CA LEU A 216 7.00 8.76 -6.71
C LEU A 216 8.36 9.42 -6.58
N GLU A 217 8.78 10.14 -7.62
CA GLU A 217 10.03 10.89 -7.64
C GLU A 217 9.77 12.34 -8.03
N PHE A 218 10.31 13.27 -7.25
CA PHE A 218 10.28 14.69 -7.56
C PHE A 218 11.58 15.08 -8.26
N ARG A 219 11.48 15.66 -9.44
CA ARG A 219 12.63 16.01 -10.29
C ARG A 219 12.46 17.40 -10.88
N LEU A 220 13.56 18.11 -11.07
CA LEU A 220 13.54 19.37 -11.83
C LEU A 220 13.32 19.11 -13.31
N VAL A 221 12.57 19.99 -13.97
CA VAL A 221 12.38 19.96 -15.42
C VAL A 221 13.60 20.58 -16.08
N HIS A 222 14.15 19.89 -17.08
CA HIS A 222 15.32 20.33 -17.81
C HIS A 222 14.93 20.90 -19.18
N GLY A 223 15.40 22.11 -19.51
CA GLY A 223 15.24 22.71 -20.83
C GLY A 223 13.81 23.12 -21.21
N THR A 224 13.61 23.33 -22.52
CA THR A 224 12.38 23.92 -23.09
C THR A 224 11.56 22.90 -23.89
N ARG A 225 10.28 23.24 -24.15
CA ARG A 225 9.37 22.39 -24.96
C ARG A 225 9.92 22.04 -26.36
N SER A 226 10.75 22.88 -26.95
CA SER A 226 11.42 22.57 -28.22
C SER A 226 12.53 21.56 -28.03
N ALA A 227 13.34 21.70 -26.97
CA ALA A 227 14.38 20.74 -26.63
C ALA A 227 13.82 19.35 -26.34
N TRP A 228 12.67 19.26 -25.66
CA TRP A 228 12.01 17.97 -25.36
C TRP A 228 11.59 17.24 -26.64
N ARG A 229 10.96 17.97 -27.58
CA ARG A 229 10.55 17.41 -28.87
C ARG A 229 11.73 17.01 -29.71
N GLN A 230 12.79 17.82 -29.72
CA GLN A 230 14.02 17.49 -30.42
C GLN A 230 14.66 16.22 -29.86
N ALA A 231 14.83 16.13 -28.54
CA ALA A 231 15.38 14.94 -27.88
C ALA A 231 14.54 13.68 -28.15
N ALA A 232 13.22 13.79 -28.17
CA ALA A 232 12.34 12.68 -28.52
C ALA A 232 12.44 12.25 -29.99
N GLN A 233 12.76 13.17 -30.91
CA GLN A 233 12.90 12.89 -32.34
C GLN A 233 14.30 12.40 -32.72
N SER A 234 15.36 12.99 -32.14
CA SER A 234 16.74 12.66 -32.47
C SER A 234 17.31 11.54 -31.60
N GLY A 235 16.75 11.30 -30.42
CA GLY A 235 17.32 10.41 -29.41
C GLY A 235 18.49 11.01 -28.63
N ASP A 236 18.92 12.23 -28.97
CA ASP A 236 20.02 12.92 -28.29
C ASP A 236 19.53 13.57 -26.99
N VAL A 237 19.78 12.90 -25.87
CA VAL A 237 19.42 13.38 -24.53
C VAL A 237 20.67 13.94 -23.84
N PRO A 238 20.63 15.17 -23.28
CA PRO A 238 21.73 15.73 -22.50
C PRO A 238 22.16 14.80 -21.35
N PHE A 239 23.45 14.76 -21.04
CA PHE A 239 23.98 13.86 -20.00
C PHE A 239 23.32 14.07 -18.62
N GLU A 240 22.98 15.31 -18.29
CA GLU A 240 22.37 15.68 -17.00
C GLU A 240 20.85 15.41 -16.95
N ALA A 241 20.24 15.02 -18.07
CA ALA A 241 18.82 14.84 -18.20
C ALA A 241 18.44 13.41 -18.63
N ARG A 242 17.16 13.08 -18.44
CA ARG A 242 16.51 11.89 -18.96
C ARG A 242 15.16 12.27 -19.57
N LEU A 243 14.83 11.61 -20.67
CA LEU A 243 13.55 11.79 -21.36
C LEU A 243 12.47 10.93 -20.68
N TYR A 244 11.34 11.56 -20.41
CA TYR A 244 10.13 10.93 -19.89
C TYR A 244 8.93 11.33 -20.75
N GLU A 245 7.83 10.61 -20.58
CA GLU A 245 6.55 10.94 -21.19
C GLU A 245 5.54 11.39 -20.13
N ARG A 246 4.73 12.38 -20.48
CA ARG A 246 3.56 12.78 -19.68
C ARG A 246 2.38 11.87 -20.00
N ARG A 247 1.37 11.81 -19.11
CA ARG A 247 0.09 11.09 -19.35
C ARG A 247 -0.59 11.36 -20.68
N ASN A 248 -0.39 12.54 -21.25
CA ASN A 248 -0.93 12.93 -22.56
C ASN A 248 0.00 12.59 -23.74
N GLY A 249 1.01 11.74 -23.53
CA GLY A 249 2.01 11.33 -24.53
C GLY A 249 3.05 12.40 -24.89
N GLN A 250 3.07 13.55 -24.20
CA GLN A 250 4.02 14.61 -24.52
C GLN A 250 5.40 14.32 -23.90
N PRO A 251 6.50 14.46 -24.65
CA PRO A 251 7.84 14.28 -24.11
C PRO A 251 8.22 15.43 -23.17
N ILE A 252 8.96 15.11 -22.13
CA ILE A 252 9.53 16.06 -21.18
C ILE A 252 10.92 15.59 -20.71
N LEU A 253 11.88 16.51 -20.69
CA LEU A 253 13.19 16.24 -20.12
C LEU A 253 13.19 16.61 -18.64
N LEU A 254 13.66 15.69 -17.79
CA LEU A 254 13.84 15.91 -16.37
C LEU A 254 15.31 15.73 -15.99
N ALA A 255 15.76 16.44 -14.97
CA ALA A 255 17.07 16.24 -14.37
C ALA A 255 17.22 14.79 -13.86
N ARG A 256 18.44 14.25 -13.96
CA ARG A 256 18.75 12.90 -13.46
C ARG A 256 18.70 12.81 -11.94
N ASP A 257 19.03 13.89 -11.25
CA ASP A 257 19.01 13.95 -9.80
C ASP A 257 17.57 13.98 -9.30
N VAL A 258 17.27 13.13 -8.31
CA VAL A 258 15.99 13.07 -7.62
C VAL A 258 16.05 13.98 -6.40
N ILE A 259 15.05 14.86 -6.24
CA ILE A 259 14.96 15.80 -5.13
C ILE A 259 14.51 15.06 -3.87
N VAL A 260 13.30 14.49 -3.94
CA VAL A 260 12.72 13.63 -2.91
C VAL A 260 11.95 12.49 -3.55
N THR A 261 11.79 11.41 -2.79
CA THR A 261 11.06 10.20 -3.16
C THR A 261 9.86 9.97 -2.25
N GLY A 262 8.93 9.11 -2.67
CA GLY A 262 7.68 8.84 -1.96
C GLY A 262 7.84 8.31 -0.52
N ASP A 263 8.95 7.66 -0.18
CA ASP A 263 9.28 7.18 1.18
C ASP A 263 9.58 8.33 2.15
N GLN A 264 9.87 9.52 1.61
CA GLN A 264 10.11 10.72 2.41
C GLN A 264 8.83 11.51 2.72
N ILE A 265 7.66 10.98 2.35
CA ILE A 265 6.35 11.59 2.55
C ILE A 265 5.71 11.03 3.83
N GLU A 266 5.41 11.89 4.79
CA GLU A 266 4.69 11.52 6.02
C GLU A 266 3.17 11.57 5.85
N GLY A 267 2.68 12.40 4.93
CA GLY A 267 1.25 12.48 4.68
C GLY A 267 0.90 13.28 3.43
N ALA A 268 -0.24 12.94 2.85
CA ALA A 268 -0.81 13.67 1.73
C ALA A 268 -2.33 13.76 1.84
N SER A 269 -2.90 14.90 1.49
CA SER A 269 -4.35 15.09 1.51
C SER A 269 -4.82 15.89 0.32
N SER A 270 -5.86 15.40 -0.36
CA SER A 270 -6.59 16.19 -1.34
C SER A 270 -7.41 17.25 -0.60
N THR A 271 -7.22 18.50 -0.95
CA THR A 271 -7.95 19.65 -0.44
C THR A 271 -8.28 20.59 -1.60
N PHE A 272 -8.96 21.69 -1.30
CA PHE A 272 -9.16 22.78 -2.26
C PHE A 272 -8.31 23.97 -1.84
N ASP A 273 -7.67 24.60 -2.82
CA ASP A 273 -6.99 25.86 -2.59
C ASP A 273 -8.00 26.96 -2.24
N ASN A 274 -7.72 27.70 -1.17
CA ASN A 274 -8.63 28.71 -0.62
C ASN A 274 -8.78 29.93 -1.53
N GLN A 275 -7.84 30.18 -2.44
CA GLN A 275 -7.87 31.34 -3.33
C GLN A 275 -8.52 31.01 -4.68
N SER A 276 -8.07 29.93 -5.31
CA SER A 276 -8.52 29.54 -6.65
C SER A 276 -9.73 28.60 -6.65
N GLY A 277 -10.04 27.95 -5.52
CA GLY A 277 -11.06 26.91 -5.43
C GLY A 277 -10.71 25.63 -6.19
N GLN A 278 -9.47 25.50 -6.67
CA GLN A 278 -9.02 24.34 -7.43
C GLN A 278 -8.61 23.19 -6.50
N PRO A 279 -8.80 21.92 -6.91
CA PRO A 279 -8.25 20.78 -6.19
C PRO A 279 -6.72 20.85 -6.13
N VAL A 280 -6.17 20.64 -4.94
CA VAL A 280 -4.72 20.54 -4.70
C VAL A 280 -4.42 19.35 -3.80
N VAL A 281 -3.21 18.82 -3.91
CA VAL A 281 -2.71 17.81 -2.96
C VAL A 281 -1.70 18.47 -2.04
N ALA A 282 -2.05 18.61 -0.76
CA ALA A 282 -1.12 19.04 0.26
C ALA A 282 -0.24 17.85 0.65
N VAL A 283 1.08 18.03 0.62
CA VAL A 283 2.08 17.01 0.92
C VAL A 283 2.91 17.46 2.12
N ASN A 284 3.14 16.54 3.05
CA ASN A 284 4.02 16.69 4.21
C ASN A 284 5.20 15.73 4.05
N LEU A 285 6.41 16.26 4.10
CA LEU A 285 7.65 15.50 4.08
C LEU A 285 8.18 15.29 5.50
N ASN A 286 8.94 14.21 5.68
CA ASN A 286 9.77 14.03 6.86
C ASN A 286 10.96 15.02 6.85
N ASN A 287 11.70 15.11 7.96
CA ASN A 287 12.80 16.06 8.09
C ASN A 287 13.87 15.91 6.99
N ALA A 288 14.27 14.68 6.66
CA ALA A 288 15.28 14.44 5.63
C ALA A 288 14.81 14.84 4.22
N GLY A 289 13.52 14.64 3.91
CA GLY A 289 12.90 15.12 2.69
C GLY A 289 12.76 16.64 2.67
N ALA A 290 12.39 17.24 3.79
CA ALA A 290 12.24 18.68 3.96
C ALA A 290 13.57 19.43 3.72
N ASP A 291 14.66 18.93 4.31
CA ASP A 291 15.99 19.51 4.14
C ASP A 291 16.43 19.45 2.66
N ARG A 292 16.29 18.28 2.02
CA ARG A 292 16.62 18.12 0.59
C ARG A 292 15.75 18.99 -0.31
N MET A 293 14.45 19.09 -0.03
CA MET A 293 13.53 19.93 -0.79
C MET A 293 13.92 21.40 -0.64
N GLN A 294 14.26 21.84 0.57
CA GLN A 294 14.68 23.20 0.86
C GLN A 294 15.99 23.56 0.16
N ASP A 295 16.99 22.70 0.26
CA ASP A 295 18.30 22.91 -0.37
C ASP A 295 18.18 23.07 -1.89
N VAL A 296 17.38 22.20 -2.54
CA VAL A 296 17.21 22.28 -4.00
C VAL A 296 16.36 23.48 -4.39
N THR A 297 15.23 23.71 -3.73
CA THR A 297 14.30 24.78 -4.15
C THR A 297 14.81 26.18 -3.83
N ALA A 298 15.75 26.34 -2.90
CA ALA A 298 16.40 27.62 -2.59
C ALA A 298 16.98 28.31 -3.84
N ASP A 299 17.62 27.54 -4.72
CA ASP A 299 18.28 28.05 -5.92
C ASP A 299 17.43 27.92 -7.20
N HIS A 300 16.25 27.30 -7.11
CA HIS A 300 15.40 26.94 -8.26
C HIS A 300 14.00 27.55 -8.19
N VAL A 301 13.83 28.67 -7.48
CA VAL A 301 12.56 29.42 -7.48
C VAL A 301 12.29 29.97 -8.90
N GLY A 302 11.10 29.70 -9.41
CA GLY A 302 10.69 30.02 -10.77
C GLY A 302 10.88 28.88 -11.78
N ASP A 303 11.68 27.86 -11.45
CA ASP A 303 11.82 26.68 -12.29
C ASP A 303 10.62 25.74 -12.14
N ARG A 304 10.54 24.76 -13.06
CA ARG A 304 9.47 23.76 -13.05
C ARG A 304 9.96 22.48 -12.39
N MET A 305 9.12 21.94 -11.52
CA MET A 305 9.30 20.64 -10.89
C MET A 305 8.25 19.67 -11.44
N ALA A 306 8.66 18.43 -11.68
CA ALA A 306 7.81 17.36 -12.14
C ALA A 306 7.72 16.26 -11.09
N VAL A 307 6.57 15.61 -11.04
CA VAL A 307 6.34 14.39 -10.27
C VAL A 307 6.28 13.22 -11.25
N VAL A 308 7.23 12.30 -11.12
CA VAL A 308 7.28 11.05 -11.88
C VAL A 308 6.62 9.96 -11.07
N PHE A 309 5.63 9.30 -11.66
CA PHE A 309 5.04 8.08 -11.17
C PHE A 309 5.72 6.90 -11.85
N ILE A 310 6.30 6.03 -11.04
CA ILE A 310 6.97 4.82 -11.48
C ILE A 310 6.16 3.65 -10.94
N GLU A 311 5.59 2.87 -11.84
CA GLU A 311 4.88 1.65 -11.52
C GLU A 311 5.71 0.46 -12.00
N ASN A 312 6.07 -0.44 -11.08
CA ASN A 312 6.52 -1.77 -11.48
C ASN A 312 5.40 -2.76 -11.19
N ASN A 313 4.96 -3.45 -12.23
CA ASN A 313 3.99 -4.53 -12.15
C ASN A 313 4.70 -5.84 -12.51
N VAL A 314 4.39 -6.89 -11.75
CA VAL A 314 4.90 -8.24 -11.97
C VAL A 314 3.68 -9.13 -12.15
N GLU A 315 3.37 -9.45 -13.40
CA GLU A 315 2.26 -10.33 -13.76
C GLU A 315 2.78 -11.74 -14.01
N THR A 316 2.06 -12.73 -13.52
CA THR A 316 2.31 -14.12 -13.89
C THR A 316 1.29 -14.51 -14.94
N LYS A 317 1.73 -14.65 -16.19
CA LYS A 317 0.90 -15.11 -17.31
C LYS A 317 1.21 -16.57 -17.62
N THR A 318 0.19 -17.32 -18.01
CA THR A 318 0.38 -18.68 -18.51
C THR A 318 0.62 -18.57 -20.01
N VAL A 319 1.85 -18.80 -20.44
CA VAL A 319 2.22 -18.86 -21.86
C VAL A 319 2.61 -20.31 -22.14
N ASP A 320 1.90 -20.95 -23.07
CA ASP A 320 2.12 -22.35 -23.46
C ASP A 320 2.05 -23.38 -22.32
N GLY A 321 1.22 -23.11 -21.30
CA GLY A 321 1.04 -24.00 -20.14
C GLY A 321 2.11 -23.83 -19.05
N GLU A 322 3.11 -22.99 -19.27
CA GLU A 322 4.10 -22.60 -18.27
C GLU A 322 3.77 -21.22 -17.67
N ARG A 323 3.95 -21.08 -16.36
CA ARG A 323 3.78 -19.80 -15.67
C ARG A 323 4.99 -18.92 -15.94
N VAL A 324 4.87 -17.99 -16.86
CA VAL A 324 5.91 -17.01 -17.22
C VAL A 324 5.64 -15.70 -16.47
N LYS A 325 6.71 -15.14 -15.91
CA LYS A 325 6.66 -13.85 -15.20
C LYS A 325 6.93 -12.72 -16.20
N GLU A 326 5.95 -11.86 -16.43
CA GLU A 326 6.10 -10.63 -17.20
C GLU A 326 6.29 -9.47 -16.22
N ARG A 327 7.40 -8.73 -16.38
CA ARG A 327 7.68 -7.54 -15.60
C ARG A 327 7.48 -6.32 -16.49
N SER A 328 6.53 -5.47 -16.16
CA SER A 328 6.35 -4.18 -16.82
C SER A 328 6.77 -3.07 -15.86
N ARG A 329 7.50 -2.09 -16.38
CA ARG A 329 7.87 -0.87 -15.68
C ARG A 329 7.38 0.31 -16.50
N THR A 330 6.45 1.05 -15.93
CA THR A 330 5.88 2.25 -16.54
C THR A 330 6.37 3.46 -15.78
N GLU A 331 6.90 4.46 -16.49
CA GLU A 331 7.34 5.71 -15.91
C GLU A 331 6.62 6.87 -16.61
N GLU A 332 5.79 7.59 -15.88
CA GLU A 332 5.02 8.69 -16.43
C GLU A 332 5.10 9.95 -15.55
N VAL A 333 5.08 11.11 -16.19
CA VAL A 333 4.99 12.39 -15.49
C VAL A 333 3.53 12.76 -15.28
N ILE A 334 3.10 12.70 -14.03
CA ILE A 334 1.71 12.93 -13.62
C ILE A 334 1.43 14.41 -13.34
N ASN A 335 2.44 15.17 -12.94
CA ASN A 335 2.29 16.59 -12.66
C ASN A 335 3.56 17.38 -13.02
N VAL A 336 3.36 18.63 -13.45
CA VAL A 336 4.44 19.59 -13.66
C VAL A 336 3.96 20.95 -13.13
N ALA A 337 4.64 21.47 -12.12
CA ALA A 337 4.29 22.72 -11.46
C ALA A 337 5.51 23.65 -11.38
N THR A 338 5.26 24.95 -11.27
CA THR A 338 6.32 25.95 -11.05
C THR A 338 6.60 26.07 -9.56
N ILE A 339 7.87 26.07 -9.17
CA ILE A 339 8.31 26.36 -7.81
C ILE A 339 8.11 27.85 -7.56
N ARG A 340 7.14 28.22 -6.70
CA ARG A 340 6.83 29.64 -6.40
C ARG A 340 7.65 30.22 -5.27
N ASP A 341 8.01 29.39 -4.30
CA ASP A 341 8.76 29.75 -3.10
C ASP A 341 9.70 28.60 -2.74
N VAL A 342 10.64 28.86 -1.83
CA VAL A 342 11.49 27.82 -1.23
C VAL A 342 10.59 26.85 -0.45
N LEU A 343 10.57 25.59 -0.85
CA LEU A 343 9.73 24.54 -0.29
C LEU A 343 10.50 23.80 0.80
N SER A 344 9.90 23.61 1.96
CA SER A 344 10.48 22.82 3.06
C SER A 344 9.63 21.57 3.30
N ASN A 345 9.17 21.34 4.53
CA ASN A 345 8.39 20.16 4.90
C ASN A 345 6.96 20.13 4.34
N ARG A 346 6.41 21.25 3.87
CA ARG A 346 5.03 21.32 3.36
C ARG A 346 4.98 22.03 2.02
N PHE A 347 4.30 21.43 1.07
CA PHE A 347 4.02 22.05 -0.22
C PHE A 347 2.71 21.51 -0.80
N GLN A 348 2.24 22.17 -1.86
CA GLN A 348 1.00 21.79 -2.56
C GLN A 348 1.29 21.45 -4.02
N ILE A 349 0.64 20.39 -4.50
CA ILE A 349 0.63 20.01 -5.91
C ILE A 349 -0.67 20.55 -6.52
N GLU A 350 -0.54 21.49 -7.46
CA GLU A 350 -1.66 22.15 -8.15
C GLU A 350 -1.91 21.58 -9.55
N GLY A 351 -3.02 21.96 -10.18
CA GLY A 351 -3.32 21.66 -11.58
C GLY A 351 -3.87 20.26 -11.84
N LEU A 352 -4.52 19.67 -10.83
CA LEU A 352 -5.10 18.32 -10.87
C LEU A 352 -6.64 18.38 -10.93
N GLY A 353 -7.25 17.38 -11.55
CA GLY A 353 -8.70 17.15 -11.40
C GLY A 353 -9.08 16.69 -9.99
N SER A 354 -10.36 16.78 -9.61
CA SER A 354 -10.77 16.36 -8.24
C SER A 354 -10.58 14.87 -7.98
N GLU A 355 -10.80 14.01 -8.98
CA GLU A 355 -10.53 12.57 -8.86
C GLU A 355 -9.02 12.31 -8.84
N GLU A 356 -8.29 12.92 -9.76
CA GLU A 356 -6.83 12.80 -9.85
C GLU A 356 -6.12 13.25 -8.56
N ALA A 357 -6.59 14.34 -7.93
CA ALA A 357 -6.05 14.80 -6.65
C ALA A 357 -6.33 13.81 -5.52
N ARG A 358 -7.48 13.14 -5.52
CA ARG A 358 -7.80 12.10 -4.52
C ARG A 358 -6.93 10.87 -4.73
N ASP A 359 -6.80 10.41 -5.97
CA ASP A 359 -6.00 9.24 -6.32
C ASP A 359 -4.51 9.49 -6.03
N LEU A 360 -3.99 10.66 -6.40
CA LEU A 360 -2.62 11.04 -6.07
C LEU A 360 -2.40 11.14 -4.56
N ALA A 361 -3.32 11.75 -3.81
CA ALA A 361 -3.21 11.81 -2.35
C ALA A 361 -3.24 10.42 -1.71
N LEU A 362 -4.06 9.50 -2.23
CA LEU A 362 -4.08 8.10 -1.80
C LEU A 362 -2.74 7.42 -2.07
N LEU A 363 -2.19 7.57 -3.28
CA LEU A 363 -0.91 6.98 -3.66
C LEU A 363 0.26 7.54 -2.84
N LEU A 364 0.27 8.84 -2.56
CA LEU A 364 1.29 9.49 -1.73
C LEU A 364 1.18 9.06 -0.25
N ARG A 365 -0.03 8.92 0.32
CA ARG A 365 -0.23 8.42 1.70
C ARG A 365 0.10 6.95 1.85
N ALA A 366 -0.23 6.17 0.83
CA ALA A 366 0.10 4.75 0.78
C ALA A 366 1.61 4.53 0.93
N GLY A 367 2.43 5.51 0.54
CA GLY A 367 3.88 5.46 0.58
C GLY A 367 4.46 4.61 -0.55
N SER A 368 5.75 4.78 -0.82
CA SER A 368 6.48 3.86 -1.69
C SER A 368 6.85 2.58 -0.93
N LEU A 369 6.93 1.48 -1.67
CA LEU A 369 7.56 0.26 -1.17
C LEU A 369 9.07 0.42 -1.26
N SER A 370 9.82 -0.02 -0.25
CA SER A 370 11.29 -0.08 -0.30
C SER A 370 11.79 -1.03 -1.37
N ALA A 371 11.03 -2.08 -1.66
CA ALA A 371 11.32 -3.00 -2.75
C ALA A 371 10.04 -3.57 -3.37
N PRO A 372 10.11 -3.97 -4.65
CA PRO A 372 9.03 -4.68 -5.31
C PRO A 372 8.59 -5.91 -4.52
N ILE A 373 7.28 -6.18 -4.54
CA ILE A 373 6.69 -7.36 -3.89
C ILE A 373 5.99 -8.24 -4.92
N GLU A 374 6.06 -9.53 -4.71
CA GLU A 374 5.42 -10.55 -5.54
C GLU A 374 4.39 -11.32 -4.72
N ILE A 375 3.20 -11.55 -5.27
CA ILE A 375 2.22 -12.46 -4.65
C ILE A 375 2.62 -13.89 -4.99
N ILE A 376 3.14 -14.63 -4.01
CA ILE A 376 3.54 -16.04 -4.18
C ILE A 376 2.42 -17.01 -3.85
N GLU A 377 1.46 -16.60 -3.02
CA GLU A 377 0.30 -17.39 -2.66
C GLU A 377 -0.94 -16.51 -2.49
N GLU A 378 -2.06 -16.95 -3.06
CA GLU A 378 -3.37 -16.34 -2.88
C GLU A 378 -4.36 -17.43 -2.46
N ARG A 379 -5.03 -17.21 -1.33
CA ARG A 379 -6.15 -18.06 -0.88
C ARG A 379 -7.33 -17.19 -0.54
N THR A 380 -8.47 -17.45 -1.18
CA THR A 380 -9.75 -16.91 -0.71
C THR A 380 -10.23 -17.77 0.46
N ILE A 381 -10.45 -17.14 1.61
CA ILE A 381 -11.08 -17.77 2.76
C ILE A 381 -12.59 -17.62 2.58
N GLY A 382 -13.24 -18.71 2.19
CA GLY A 382 -14.68 -18.72 1.96
C GLY A 382 -15.47 -18.49 3.25
N PRO A 383 -16.62 -17.80 3.19
CA PRO A 383 -17.49 -17.58 4.35
C PRO A 383 -18.14 -18.88 4.86
N SER A 384 -18.06 -20.01 4.14
CA SER A 384 -18.71 -21.27 4.53
C SER A 384 -18.19 -21.86 5.85
N LEU A 385 -16.88 -21.81 6.11
CA LEU A 385 -16.32 -22.23 7.40
C LEU A 385 -16.80 -21.34 8.55
N GLY A 386 -17.03 -20.05 8.27
CA GLY A 386 -17.61 -19.10 9.22
C GLY A 386 -19.10 -19.29 9.43
N GLN A 387 -19.85 -19.54 8.36
CA GLN A 387 -21.30 -19.74 8.38
C GLN A 387 -21.68 -20.94 9.23
N ASP A 388 -20.99 -22.08 9.07
CA ASP A 388 -21.21 -23.26 9.91
C ASP A 388 -21.00 -22.96 11.40
N ASN A 389 -20.00 -22.13 11.71
CA ASN A 389 -19.71 -21.71 13.08
C ASN A 389 -20.74 -20.70 13.60
N ILE A 390 -21.24 -19.80 12.75
CA ILE A 390 -22.35 -18.89 13.08
C ILE A 390 -23.60 -19.69 13.38
N ASP A 391 -23.95 -20.64 12.52
CA ASP A 391 -25.17 -21.43 12.67
C ASP A 391 -25.12 -22.28 13.94
N LYS A 392 -23.99 -22.96 14.21
CA LYS A 392 -23.77 -23.71 15.46
C LYS A 392 -23.75 -22.80 16.68
N GLY A 393 -23.14 -21.62 16.58
CA GLY A 393 -23.06 -20.63 17.66
C GLY A 393 -24.44 -20.08 18.02
N LEU A 394 -25.21 -19.64 17.02
CA LEU A 394 -26.59 -19.18 17.18
C LEU A 394 -27.50 -20.29 17.72
N MET A 395 -27.38 -21.51 17.21
CA MET A 395 -28.14 -22.64 17.73
C MET A 395 -27.79 -22.93 19.19
N SER A 396 -26.51 -22.85 19.57
CA SER A 396 -26.08 -23.05 20.96
C SER A 396 -26.64 -21.96 21.89
N VAL A 397 -26.63 -20.70 21.45
CA VAL A 397 -27.24 -19.57 22.18
C VAL A 397 -28.75 -19.76 22.33
N LEU A 398 -29.45 -20.09 21.25
CA LEU A 398 -30.91 -20.29 21.25
C LEU A 398 -31.32 -21.46 22.13
N VAL A 399 -30.62 -22.60 22.04
CA VAL A 399 -30.87 -23.77 22.89
C VAL A 399 -30.57 -23.43 24.36
N GLY A 400 -29.44 -22.78 24.65
CA GLY A 400 -29.09 -22.35 26.00
C GLY A 400 -30.13 -21.41 26.60
N LEU A 401 -30.54 -20.39 25.84
CA LEU A 401 -31.58 -19.45 26.23
C LEU A 401 -32.92 -20.16 26.47
N ALA A 402 -33.32 -21.08 25.59
CA ALA A 402 -34.56 -21.83 25.73
C ALA A 402 -34.56 -22.72 26.98
N LEU A 403 -33.44 -23.38 27.29
CA LEU A 403 -33.30 -24.19 28.49
C LEU A 403 -33.39 -23.33 29.75
N VAL A 404 -32.73 -22.17 29.77
CA VAL A 404 -32.77 -21.21 30.88
C VAL A 404 -34.17 -20.63 31.07
N ALA A 405 -34.79 -20.14 30.01
CA ALA A 405 -36.14 -19.58 30.02
C ALA A 405 -37.22 -20.62 30.38
N LEU A 406 -36.95 -21.91 30.20
CA LEU A 406 -37.83 -22.97 30.69
C LEU A 406 -37.57 -23.30 32.17
N PHE A 407 -36.30 -23.33 32.58
CA PHE A 407 -35.88 -23.70 33.93
C PHE A 407 -36.26 -22.66 34.97
N ILE A 408 -36.10 -21.37 34.67
CA ILE A 408 -36.33 -20.27 35.61
C ILE A 408 -37.80 -20.22 36.07
N PRO A 409 -38.82 -20.22 35.19
CA PRO A 409 -40.22 -20.28 35.61
C PRO A 409 -40.58 -21.58 36.32
N LEU A 410 -39.95 -22.71 35.96
CA LEU A 410 -40.21 -23.99 36.62
C LEU A 410 -39.74 -23.97 38.09
N TYR A 411 -38.61 -23.35 38.38
CA TYR A 411 -38.04 -23.27 39.72
C TYR A 411 -38.61 -22.09 40.54
N TYR A 412 -38.68 -20.89 39.95
CA TYR A 412 -39.06 -19.63 40.63
C TYR A 412 -40.52 -19.19 40.40
N ARG A 413 -41.31 -19.96 39.63
CA ARG A 413 -42.73 -19.70 39.36
C ARG A 413 -42.95 -18.31 38.76
N ALA A 414 -43.82 -17.49 39.36
CA ALA A 414 -44.18 -16.18 38.85
C ALA A 414 -43.00 -15.18 38.82
N PHE A 415 -42.07 -15.28 39.78
CA PHE A 415 -40.86 -14.45 39.76
C PHE A 415 -39.91 -14.83 38.63
N GLY A 416 -39.92 -16.10 38.22
CA GLY A 416 -39.14 -16.57 37.09
C GLY A 416 -39.56 -15.92 35.77
N LEU A 417 -40.88 -15.75 35.55
CA LEU A 417 -41.39 -15.05 34.36
C LEU A 417 -40.91 -13.59 34.30
N ILE A 418 -40.81 -12.91 35.45
CA ILE A 418 -40.30 -11.53 35.52
C ILE A 418 -38.80 -11.49 35.17
N ALA A 419 -38.03 -12.46 35.67
CA ALA A 419 -36.61 -12.60 35.34
C ALA A 419 -36.38 -12.86 33.84
N ASP A 420 -37.23 -13.66 33.18
CA ASP A 420 -37.14 -13.89 31.73
C ASP A 420 -37.42 -12.61 30.93
N VAL A 421 -38.37 -11.78 31.36
CA VAL A 421 -38.60 -10.47 30.73
C VAL A 421 -37.37 -9.57 30.89
N ALA A 422 -36.77 -9.53 32.09
CA ALA A 422 -35.55 -8.76 32.33
C ALA A 422 -34.38 -9.26 31.47
N LEU A 423 -34.23 -10.58 31.32
CA LEU A 423 -33.23 -11.21 30.46
C LEU A 423 -33.42 -10.83 29.00
N GLY A 424 -34.67 -10.86 28.50
CA GLY A 424 -35.00 -10.45 27.14
C GLY A 424 -34.66 -8.97 26.88
N VAL A 425 -34.99 -8.08 27.83
CA VAL A 425 -34.64 -6.66 27.74
C VAL A 425 -33.12 -6.47 27.74
N ASN A 426 -32.39 -7.17 28.62
CA ASN A 426 -30.93 -7.11 28.65
C ASN A 426 -30.31 -7.52 27.31
N LEU A 427 -30.77 -8.63 26.71
CA LEU A 427 -30.26 -9.08 25.42
C LEU A 427 -30.50 -8.05 24.30
N VAL A 428 -31.68 -7.44 24.27
CA VAL A 428 -32.00 -6.35 23.32
C VAL A 428 -31.06 -5.16 23.52
N LEU A 429 -30.77 -4.78 24.77
CA LEU A 429 -29.86 -3.70 25.08
C LEU A 429 -28.42 -4.01 24.67
N VAL A 430 -27.91 -5.21 24.95
CA VAL A 430 -26.57 -5.64 24.54
C VAL A 430 -26.43 -5.61 23.02
N MET A 431 -27.40 -6.16 22.29
CA MET A 431 -27.40 -6.12 20.81
C MET A 431 -27.50 -4.70 20.27
N GLY A 432 -28.30 -3.84 20.91
CA GLY A 432 -28.42 -2.42 20.58
C GLY A 432 -27.10 -1.67 20.75
N VAL A 433 -26.41 -1.88 21.87
CA VAL A 433 -25.10 -1.26 22.14
C VAL A 433 -24.05 -1.74 21.14
N LEU A 434 -23.98 -3.04 20.85
CA LEU A 434 -23.05 -3.58 19.84
C LEU A 434 -23.31 -3.00 18.45
N SER A 435 -24.59 -2.82 18.08
CA SER A 435 -24.97 -2.15 16.82
C SER A 435 -24.58 -0.68 16.80
N VAL A 436 -24.82 0.08 17.87
CA VAL A 436 -24.46 1.51 17.94
C VAL A 436 -22.95 1.72 17.89
N LEU A 437 -22.19 0.90 18.64
CA LEU A 437 -20.72 0.97 18.67
C LEU A 437 -20.06 0.34 17.43
N GLN A 438 -20.84 -0.30 16.55
CA GLN A 438 -20.35 -1.02 15.38
C GLN A 438 -19.24 -2.04 15.73
N ALA A 439 -19.32 -2.62 16.93
CA ALA A 439 -18.36 -3.58 17.44
C ALA A 439 -18.39 -4.87 16.61
N THR A 440 -17.21 -5.42 16.32
CA THR A 440 -17.06 -6.64 15.53
C THR A 440 -17.43 -7.88 16.37
N LEU A 441 -18.46 -8.60 15.96
CA LEU A 441 -18.86 -9.88 16.51
C LEU A 441 -17.98 -10.99 15.93
N THR A 442 -17.22 -11.65 16.80
CA THR A 442 -16.37 -12.80 16.49
C THR A 442 -16.90 -14.06 17.20
N LEU A 443 -16.37 -15.23 16.87
CA LEU A 443 -16.67 -16.49 17.60
C LEU A 443 -16.48 -16.36 19.12
N PRO A 444 -15.34 -15.82 19.61
CA PRO A 444 -15.18 -15.49 21.04
C PRO A 444 -16.22 -14.49 21.56
N GLY A 445 -16.62 -13.52 20.74
CA GLY A 445 -17.68 -12.56 21.08
C GLY A 445 -19.03 -13.25 21.33
N ILE A 446 -19.41 -14.22 20.49
CA ILE A 446 -20.63 -15.02 20.69
C ILE A 446 -20.54 -15.82 22.00
N ALA A 447 -19.39 -16.42 22.30
CA ALA A 447 -19.17 -17.12 23.58
C ALA A 447 -19.27 -16.16 24.78
N GLY A 448 -18.78 -14.92 24.65
CA GLY A 448 -18.93 -13.87 25.65
C GLY A 448 -20.39 -13.46 25.88
N ILE A 449 -21.21 -13.39 24.83
CA ILE A 449 -22.66 -13.15 24.96
C ILE A 449 -23.31 -14.31 25.74
N VAL A 450 -22.99 -15.57 25.40
CA VAL A 450 -23.50 -16.75 26.14
C VAL A 450 -23.13 -16.67 27.63
N LEU A 451 -21.88 -16.34 27.93
CA LEU A 451 -21.42 -16.17 29.32
C LEU A 451 -22.17 -15.05 30.05
N THR A 452 -22.39 -13.92 29.37
CA THR A 452 -23.10 -12.77 29.94
C THR A 452 -24.56 -13.10 30.23
N VAL A 453 -25.22 -13.86 29.34
CA VAL A 453 -26.57 -14.39 29.55
C VAL A 453 -26.60 -15.29 30.79
N GLY A 454 -25.62 -16.17 30.96
CA GLY A 454 -25.50 -17.03 32.14
C GLY A 454 -25.35 -16.23 33.45
N MET A 455 -24.48 -15.21 33.46
CA MET A 455 -24.29 -14.35 34.65
C MET A 455 -25.51 -13.47 34.95
N ALA A 456 -26.21 -12.97 33.93
CA ALA A 456 -27.41 -12.14 34.11
C ALA A 456 -28.56 -12.90 34.77
N VAL A 457 -28.64 -14.21 34.52
CA VAL A 457 -29.57 -15.11 35.19
C VAL A 457 -29.17 -15.32 36.65
N ASP A 458 -27.89 -15.60 36.91
CA ASP A 458 -27.36 -15.80 38.26
C ASP A 458 -27.55 -14.56 39.15
N ALA A 459 -27.52 -13.35 38.58
CA ALA A 459 -27.79 -12.11 39.29
C ALA A 459 -29.28 -11.90 39.67
N ASN A 460 -30.20 -12.59 38.97
CA ASN A 460 -31.64 -12.54 39.25
C ASN A 460 -32.10 -13.65 40.21
N VAL A 461 -31.34 -14.74 40.27
CA VAL A 461 -31.45 -15.83 41.25
C VAL A 461 -31.05 -15.33 42.63
#